data_AF-A0A0F8TB28-F1
#
_entry.id   AF-A0A0F8TB28-F1
#
_cell.length_a   1.000
_cell.length_b   1.000
_cell.length_c   1.000
_cell.angle_alpha   90.00
_cell.angle_beta   90.00
_cell.angle_gamma   90.00
#
_symmetry.space_group_name_H-M   'P 1'
#
loop_
_entity.id
_entity.type
_entity.pdbx_description
1 polymer ?
#
loop_
_entity_poly.entity_id
_entity_poly.type
_entity_poly.pdbx_seq_one_letter_code
_entity_poly.pdbx_strand_id
1 'polypeptide(L)'
;MNLKEIEVKTANEKWSYYILDDKTILKIKTVLISVFDEGKDPQNNPMFVLQSVNVIGAIPPKELISKDPLDKIEDLEFTQKENPWNEYTLENGSILKIRPTLIQVTRIGTRDIYDIPLYRVQAQPTVKIP
;
A
#
# COMPACT_ATOMS: atom_id res chain seq x y z
N MET A 1 -9.18 -27.19 5.38
CA MET A 1 -7.91 -27.17 4.63
C MET A 1 -6.85 -26.63 5.58
N ASN A 2 -5.74 -27.35 5.79
CA ASN A 2 -4.69 -26.91 6.69
C ASN A 2 -3.59 -26.28 5.82
N LEU A 3 -3.65 -24.95 5.63
CA LEU A 3 -2.67 -24.24 4.81
C LEU A 3 -1.36 -24.13 5.60
N LYS A 4 -0.23 -24.49 4.98
CA LYS A 4 1.08 -24.34 5.61
C LYS A 4 1.50 -22.88 5.49
N GLU A 5 1.69 -22.19 6.60
CA GLU A 5 2.36 -20.89 6.60
C GLU A 5 3.83 -21.05 6.23
N ILE A 6 4.31 -20.19 5.35
CA ILE A 6 5.70 -20.13 4.92
C ILE A 6 6.36 -19.02 5.71
N GLU A 7 7.47 -19.31 6.37
CA GLU A 7 8.29 -18.29 7.01
C GLU A 7 8.81 -17.29 5.96
N VAL A 8 8.66 -16.01 6.28
CA VAL A 8 9.05 -14.92 5.40
C VAL A 8 10.04 -14.02 6.11
N LYS A 9 11.17 -13.79 5.45
CA LYS A 9 12.15 -12.80 5.89
C LYS A 9 11.99 -11.51 5.09
N THR A 10 11.75 -10.41 5.79
CA THR A 10 11.78 -9.08 5.18
C THR A 10 13.18 -8.77 4.68
N ALA A 11 13.34 -8.66 3.36
CA ALA A 11 14.60 -8.24 2.76
C ALA A 11 14.64 -6.72 2.62
N ASN A 12 13.56 -6.11 2.11
CA ASN A 12 13.50 -4.66 1.90
C ASN A 12 12.05 -4.15 1.74
N GLU A 13 11.68 -3.16 2.54
CA GLU A 13 10.40 -2.44 2.44
C GLU A 13 10.63 -0.96 2.16
N LYS A 14 10.14 -0.49 1.01
CA LYS A 14 10.25 0.89 0.56
C LYS A 14 8.90 1.56 0.52
N TRP A 15 8.92 2.88 0.66
CA TRP A 15 7.75 3.72 0.46
C TRP A 15 7.53 3.97 -1.02
N SER A 16 6.27 3.92 -1.46
CA SER A 16 5.83 4.50 -2.72
C SER A 16 5.32 5.91 -2.46
N TYR A 17 5.60 6.83 -3.38
CA TYR A 17 5.28 8.24 -3.25
C TYR A 17 4.44 8.73 -4.43
N TYR A 18 3.39 9.46 -4.11
CA TYR A 18 2.46 10.08 -5.05
C TYR A 18 2.26 11.55 -4.69
N ILE A 19 2.02 12.38 -5.69
CA ILE A 19 1.68 13.79 -5.53
C ILE A 19 0.20 13.93 -5.89
N LEU A 20 -0.62 14.39 -4.96
CA LEU A 20 -2.03 14.69 -5.19
C LEU A 20 -2.19 16.08 -5.82
N ASP A 21 -3.34 16.35 -6.43
CA ASP A 21 -3.64 17.66 -7.04
C ASP A 21 -3.57 18.83 -6.05
N ASP A 22 -3.95 18.57 -4.80
CA ASP A 22 -3.86 19.52 -3.68
C ASP A 22 -2.42 19.72 -3.15
N LYS A 23 -1.44 19.16 -3.86
CA LYS A 23 0.01 19.19 -3.59
C LYS A 23 0.45 18.37 -2.37
N THR A 24 -0.44 17.61 -1.75
CA THR A 24 -0.09 16.67 -0.70
C THR A 24 0.78 15.54 -1.27
N ILE A 25 1.83 15.19 -0.52
CA ILE A 25 2.63 13.99 -0.80
C ILE A 25 1.98 12.83 -0.07
N LEU A 26 1.41 11.89 -0.80
CA LEU A 26 0.93 10.63 -0.26
C LEU A 26 2.08 9.62 -0.29
N LYS A 27 2.38 9.00 0.85
CA LYS A 27 3.28 7.85 0.94
C LYS A 27 2.48 6.61 1.33
N ILE A 28 2.72 5.51 0.63
CA ILE A 28 2.07 4.22 0.89
C ILE A 28 3.08 3.09 0.74
N LYS A 29 3.02 2.11 1.64
CA LYS A 29 3.74 0.83 1.46
C LYS A 29 2.82 -0.34 1.80
N THR A 30 2.93 -1.42 1.06
CA THR A 30 2.26 -2.68 1.38
C THR A 30 3.19 -3.54 2.22
N VAL A 31 2.77 -3.85 3.45
CA VAL A 31 3.47 -4.73 4.38
C VAL A 31 2.87 -6.12 4.27
N LEU A 32 3.70 -7.10 3.92
CA LEU A 32 3.33 -8.51 3.93
C LEU A 32 3.33 -9.02 5.37
N ILE A 33 2.24 -9.66 5.77
CA ILE A 33 2.05 -10.22 7.12
C ILE A 33 2.38 -11.72 7.10
N SER A 34 1.72 -12.46 6.20
CA SER A 34 1.86 -13.92 6.11
C SER A 34 1.72 -14.39 4.66
N VAL A 35 2.36 -15.53 4.37
CA VAL A 35 2.26 -16.25 3.10
C VAL A 35 1.87 -17.68 3.42
N PHE A 36 0.86 -18.20 2.73
CA PHE A 36 0.41 -19.59 2.90
C PHE A 36 0.49 -20.34 1.58
N ASP A 37 1.00 -21.57 1.63
CA ASP A 37 1.00 -22.50 0.50
C ASP A 37 -0.40 -23.10 0.30
N GLU A 38 -0.99 -22.87 -0.87
CA GLU A 38 -2.29 -23.41 -1.29
C GLU A 38 -2.16 -24.60 -2.26
N GLY A 39 -0.93 -25.04 -2.54
CA GLY A 39 -0.63 -26.12 -3.45
C GLY A 39 -0.35 -25.62 -4.86
N LYS A 40 -1.00 -26.22 -5.86
CA LYS A 40 -0.75 -25.91 -7.27
C LYS A 40 -2.04 -25.79 -8.07
N ASP A 41 -2.00 -24.94 -9.09
CA ASP A 41 -3.08 -24.81 -10.07
C ASP A 41 -3.12 -26.02 -11.04
N PRO A 42 -4.15 -26.14 -11.89
CA PRO A 42 -4.24 -27.24 -12.87
C PRO A 42 -3.08 -27.27 -13.90
N GLN A 43 -2.34 -26.18 -14.06
CA GLN A 43 -1.15 -26.07 -14.90
C GLN A 43 0.14 -26.39 -14.12
N ASN A 44 0.02 -26.84 -12.86
CA ASN A 44 1.11 -27.20 -11.95
C ASN A 44 1.98 -26.00 -11.52
N ASN A 45 1.45 -24.77 -11.59
CA ASN A 45 2.08 -23.57 -11.02
C ASN A 45 1.76 -23.48 -9.52
N PRO A 46 2.69 -23.01 -8.68
CA PRO A 46 2.45 -22.85 -7.25
C PRO A 46 1.40 -21.77 -6.97
N MET A 47 0.51 -22.03 -6.01
CA MET A 47 -0.51 -21.10 -5.55
C MET A 47 -0.22 -20.65 -4.11
N PHE A 48 -0.34 -19.35 -3.86
CA PHE A 48 -0.10 -18.77 -2.55
C PHE A 48 -1.24 -17.83 -2.13
N VAL A 49 -1.61 -17.89 -0.86
CA VAL A 49 -2.48 -16.89 -0.22
C VAL A 49 -1.62 -15.90 0.53
N LEU A 50 -1.85 -14.61 0.29
CA LEU A 50 -1.07 -13.52 0.87
C LEU A 50 -1.94 -12.67 1.78
N GLN A 51 -1.49 -12.48 3.02
CA GLN A 51 -2.08 -11.51 3.92
C GLN A 51 -1.18 -10.28 3.97
N SER A 52 -1.75 -9.11 3.71
CA SER A 52 -0.99 -7.85 3.69
C SER A 52 -1.86 -6.68 4.11
N VAL A 53 -1.21 -5.61 4.55
CA VAL A 53 -1.84 -4.33 4.90
C VAL A 53 -1.14 -3.19 4.22
N ASN A 54 -1.89 -2.17 3.82
CA ASN A 54 -1.33 -0.91 3.34
C ASN A 54 -1.12 0.04 4.53
N VAL A 55 0.11 0.50 4.71
CA VAL A 55 0.45 1.58 5.63
C VAL A 55 0.52 2.87 4.84
N ILE A 56 -0.21 3.89 5.29
CA ILE A 56 -0.42 5.13 4.55
C ILE A 56 0.01 6.32 5.42
N GLY A 57 0.59 7.33 4.79
CA GLY A 57 0.79 8.65 5.40
C GLY A 57 0.60 9.75 4.36
N ALA A 58 0.15 10.91 4.82
CA ALA A 58 -0.01 12.11 4.00
C ALA A 58 0.86 13.24 4.57
N ILE A 59 1.51 14.00 3.68
CA ILE A 59 2.30 15.17 4.02
C ILE A 59 1.70 16.34 3.23
N PRO A 60 0.74 17.08 3.80
CA PRO A 60 0.12 18.20 3.12
C PRO A 60 1.07 19.40 3.02
N PRO A 61 0.88 20.30 2.03
CA PRO A 61 1.51 21.61 2.04
C PRO A 61 1.01 22.45 3.24
N LYS A 62 1.79 23.43 3.68
CA LYS A 62 1.52 24.19 4.92
C LYS A 62 0.17 24.91 4.88
N GLU A 63 -0.24 25.38 3.71
CA GLU A 63 -1.48 26.10 3.46
C GLU A 63 -2.71 25.21 3.69
N LEU A 64 -2.54 23.88 3.59
CA LEU A 64 -3.58 22.92 3.92
C LEU A 64 -3.56 22.49 5.38
N ILE A 65 -2.65 22.99 6.23
CA ILE A 65 -2.68 22.77 7.68
C ILE A 65 -3.38 23.98 8.30
N SER A 66 -4.67 23.86 8.57
CA SER A 66 -5.50 24.94 9.09
C SER A 66 -6.63 24.37 9.95
N LYS A 67 -7.17 25.18 10.86
CA LYS A 67 -8.40 24.89 11.60
C LYS A 67 -9.66 25.12 10.78
N ASP A 68 -9.54 25.73 9.60
CA ASP A 68 -10.67 25.98 8.73
C ASP A 68 -11.25 24.64 8.24
N PRO A 69 -12.58 24.48 8.28
CA PRO A 69 -13.23 23.26 7.87
C PRO A 69 -12.98 23.00 6.37
N LEU A 70 -12.71 21.74 6.05
CA LEU A 70 -12.66 21.26 4.67
C LEU A 70 -14.05 20.73 4.33
N ASP A 71 -15.11 21.53 4.25
CA ASP A 71 -16.49 20.98 4.09
C ASP A 71 -16.77 20.24 2.76
N LYS A 72 -15.72 19.94 1.99
CA LYS A 72 -15.77 19.27 0.69
C LYS A 72 -15.12 17.89 0.75
N ILE A 73 -15.94 16.87 0.48
CA ILE A 73 -15.45 15.54 0.09
C ILE A 73 -15.16 15.59 -1.41
N GLU A 74 -13.94 15.25 -1.81
CA GLU A 74 -13.57 15.22 -3.22
C GLU A 74 -12.53 14.16 -3.54
N ASP A 75 -12.66 13.58 -4.72
CA ASP A 75 -11.63 12.72 -5.31
C ASP A 75 -10.50 13.59 -5.87
N LEU A 76 -9.27 13.16 -5.61
CA LEU A 76 -8.06 13.84 -6.04
C LEU A 76 -7.36 12.97 -7.07
N GLU A 77 -6.99 13.58 -8.20
CA GLU A 77 -6.03 12.96 -9.10
C GLU A 77 -4.66 12.89 -8.42
N PHE A 78 -3.84 11.96 -8.89
CA PHE A 78 -2.51 11.74 -8.37
C PHE A 78 -1.51 11.41 -9.46
N THR A 79 -0.29 11.88 -9.29
CA THR A 79 0.85 11.52 -10.12
C THR A 79 1.81 10.63 -9.33
N GLN A 80 2.16 9.48 -9.88
CA GLN A 80 3.16 8.59 -9.28
C GLN A 80 4.56 9.20 -9.40
N LYS A 81 5.25 9.37 -8.27
CA LYS A 81 6.65 9.81 -8.22
C LYS A 81 7.61 8.63 -8.10
N GLU A 82 7.32 7.70 -7.18
CA GLU A 82 8.11 6.50 -6.95
C GLU A 82 7.17 5.34 -6.56
N ASN A 83 7.37 4.15 -7.12
CA ASN A 83 6.59 2.96 -6.74
C ASN A 83 7.47 1.69 -6.83
N PRO A 84 8.46 1.58 -5.93
CA PRO A 84 9.41 0.48 -5.92
C PRO A 84 8.74 -0.81 -5.43
N TRP A 85 9.35 -1.95 -5.76
CA TRP A 85 8.93 -3.23 -5.20
C TRP A 85 9.46 -3.41 -3.77
N ASN A 86 8.60 -3.89 -2.87
CA ASN A 86 9.02 -4.50 -1.61
C ASN A 86 9.39 -5.95 -1.88
N GLU A 87 10.44 -6.44 -1.23
CA GLU A 87 11.01 -7.76 -1.48
C GLU A 87 11.08 -8.56 -0.19
N TYR A 88 10.67 -9.82 -0.31
CA TYR A 88 10.60 -10.77 0.78
C TYR A 88 11.21 -12.10 0.34
N THR A 89 12.05 -12.68 1.19
CA THR A 89 12.67 -13.99 0.95
C THR A 89 11.85 -15.08 1.64
N LEU A 90 11.42 -16.08 0.88
CA LEU A 90 10.70 -17.25 1.41
C LEU A 90 11.67 -18.32 1.93
N GLU A 91 11.18 -19.30 2.70
CA GLU A 91 11.97 -20.44 3.25
C GLU A 91 12.89 -21.12 2.23
N ASN A 92 12.43 -21.27 0.99
CA ASN A 92 13.16 -21.92 -0.10
C ASN A 92 14.19 -21.01 -0.81
N GLY A 93 14.38 -19.78 -0.33
CA GLY A 93 15.29 -18.78 -0.91
C GLY A 93 14.73 -17.99 -2.07
N SER A 94 13.49 -18.27 -2.52
CA SER A 94 12.84 -17.49 -3.58
C SER A 94 12.42 -16.09 -3.11
N ILE A 95 12.26 -15.16 -4.07
CA ILE A 95 11.95 -13.76 -3.79
C ILE A 95 10.53 -13.44 -4.24
N LEU A 96 9.66 -13.14 -3.27
CA LEU A 96 8.36 -12.54 -3.51
C LEU A 96 8.49 -11.03 -3.60
N LYS A 97 7.85 -10.41 -4.60
CA LYS A 97 7.77 -8.96 -4.73
C LYS A 97 6.34 -8.47 -4.60
N ILE A 98 6.13 -7.42 -3.82
CA ILE A 98 4.81 -6.81 -3.62
C ILE A 98 4.93 -5.29 -3.60
N ARG A 99 3.94 -4.58 -4.14
CA ARG A 99 3.84 -3.12 -4.03
C ARG A 99 2.38 -2.67 -4.09
N PRO A 100 2.05 -1.49 -3.59
CA PRO A 100 0.71 -0.95 -3.75
C PRO A 100 0.48 -0.49 -5.20
N THR A 101 -0.72 -0.78 -5.71
CA THR A 101 -1.31 -0.09 -6.86
C THR A 101 -2.41 0.82 -6.33
N LEU A 102 -2.12 2.12 -6.36
CA LEU A 102 -3.05 3.16 -5.95
C LEU A 102 -4.18 3.28 -6.97
N ILE A 103 -5.43 3.27 -6.51
CA ILE A 103 -6.64 3.28 -7.35
C ILE A 103 -7.36 4.62 -7.21
N GLN A 104 -7.60 5.06 -5.97
CA GLN A 104 -8.37 6.26 -5.69
C GLN A 104 -7.89 6.91 -4.39
N VAL A 105 -7.90 8.24 -4.37
CA VAL A 105 -7.65 9.04 -3.17
C VAL A 105 -8.79 10.05 -3.03
N THR A 106 -9.49 10.00 -1.91
CA THR A 106 -10.59 10.93 -1.59
C THR A 106 -10.23 11.73 -0.36
N ARG A 107 -10.24 13.06 -0.43
CA ARG A 107 -10.17 13.90 0.77
C ARG A 107 -11.54 13.88 1.43
N ILE A 108 -11.63 13.46 2.70
CA ILE A 108 -12.92 13.15 3.35
C ILE A 108 -13.59 14.36 4.04
N GLY A 109 -13.09 15.56 3.74
CA GLY A 109 -13.67 16.80 4.24
C GLY A 109 -13.56 17.05 5.75
N THR A 110 -12.58 16.41 6.40
CA THR A 110 -12.27 16.63 7.81
C THR A 110 -10.77 16.52 8.04
N ARG A 111 -10.33 16.78 9.28
CA ARG A 111 -8.93 16.87 9.68
C ARG A 111 -8.67 16.00 10.90
N ASP A 112 -7.41 15.65 11.11
CA ASP A 112 -6.98 15.03 12.36
C ASP A 112 -6.73 16.08 13.46
N ILE A 113 -6.25 15.62 14.62
CA ILE A 113 -5.94 16.46 15.78
C ILE A 113 -4.75 17.42 15.56
N TYR A 114 -4.01 17.26 14.47
CA TYR A 114 -2.88 18.10 14.07
C TYR A 114 -3.26 19.04 12.91
N ASP A 115 -4.56 19.23 12.66
CA ASP A 115 -5.11 20.06 11.59
C ASP A 115 -4.73 19.56 10.18
N ILE A 116 -4.29 18.30 10.04
CA ILE A 116 -3.92 17.69 8.75
C ILE A 116 -5.19 17.15 8.07
N PRO A 117 -5.42 17.43 6.77
CA PRO A 117 -6.54 16.84 6.04
C PRO A 117 -6.52 15.31 6.08
N LEU A 118 -7.69 14.71 6.29
CA LEU A 118 -7.83 13.26 6.22
C LEU A 118 -8.14 12.79 4.81
N TYR A 119 -7.53 11.66 4.45
CA TYR A 119 -7.66 11.04 3.14
C TYR A 119 -8.12 9.58 3.30
N ARG A 120 -9.09 9.19 2.47
CA ARG A 120 -9.43 7.79 2.22
C ARG A 120 -8.66 7.33 1.00
N VAL A 121 -7.91 6.25 1.15
CA VAL A 121 -7.04 5.72 0.11
C VAL A 121 -7.49 4.31 -0.25
N GLN A 122 -7.80 4.09 -1.52
CA GLN A 122 -8.05 2.78 -2.08
C GLN A 122 -6.82 2.32 -2.86
N ALA A 123 -6.26 1.20 -2.44
CA ALA A 123 -5.11 0.59 -3.10
C ALA A 123 -5.19 -0.93 -2.97
N GLN A 124 -4.71 -1.63 -3.99
CA GLN A 124 -4.60 -3.08 -4.00
C GLN A 124 -3.14 -3.52 -4.12
N PRO A 125 -2.73 -4.63 -3.51
CA PRO A 125 -1.40 -5.17 -3.71
C PRO A 125 -1.26 -5.69 -5.15
N THR A 126 -0.19 -5.31 -5.83
CA THR A 126 0.29 -6.04 -7.00
C THR A 126 1.44 -6.91 -6.57
N VAL A 127 1.39 -8.17 -6.96
CA VAL A 127 2.30 -9.22 -6.49
C VAL A 127 2.99 -9.86 -7.69
N LYS A 128 4.29 -10.13 -7.53
CA LYS A 128 5.03 -11.07 -8.38
C LYS A 128 5.51 -12.22 -7.49
N ILE A 129 4.99 -13.38 -7.82
CA ILE A 129 5.32 -14.64 -7.18
C ILE A 129 6.44 -15.30 -8.02
N PRO A 130 7.46 -15.89 -7.38
CA PRO A 130 8.56 -16.57 -8.07
C PRO A 130 8.12 -17.84 -8.82
#